data_AF-A0A849U8U3-F1
#
_entry.id   AF-A0A849U8U3-F1
#
_cell.length_a   1.000
_cell.length_b   1.000
_cell.length_c   1.000
_cell.angle_alpha   90.00
_cell.angle_beta   90.00
_cell.angle_gamma   90.00
#
_symmetry.space_group_name_H-M   'P 1'
#
loop_
_entity.id
_entity.type
_entity.pdbx_description
1 polymer ?
#
loop_
_entity_poly.entity_id
_entity_poly.type
_entity_poly.pdbx_seq_one_letter_code
_entity_poly.pdbx_strand_id
1 'polypeptide(L)'
;MLKWLLRWYKSDSNSEVQSLTSLYEGDRGIRDLHDNDAELRLWLPEPLRLALNQTTRELQTTESKYLREFLTVYLYGVHEILRMNANKTGLYFVPPPPPPDPDADSGIRYSKAPMSEVIPGLGKNIIACKLRLPSKIKADIQKLADERGLPLGRFVREILVQHFLGHTVWPDRFVHLPEQQRIADDWVEGRIEADCRLYGQVDFEIETPIASYDW
;
A
#
# COMPACT_ATOMS: atom_id res chain seq x y z
N MET A 1 -4.98 3.09 9.11
CA MET A 1 -4.83 1.82 9.88
C MET A 1 -4.91 2.03 11.40
N LEU A 2 -4.35 3.12 11.92
CA LEU A 2 -4.05 3.27 13.34
C LEU A 2 -5.22 3.70 14.23
N LYS A 3 -6.42 3.99 13.71
CA LYS A 3 -7.54 4.50 14.54
C LYS A 3 -7.89 3.57 15.71
N TRP A 4 -7.84 2.24 15.50
CA TRP A 4 -8.11 1.27 16.56
C TRP A 4 -6.97 1.19 17.59
N LEU A 5 -5.70 1.17 17.14
CA LEU A 5 -4.51 1.22 18.01
C LEU A 5 -4.42 2.52 18.81
N LEU A 6 -4.73 3.67 18.19
CA LEU A 6 -4.75 4.98 18.84
C LEU A 6 -5.89 5.11 19.86
N ARG A 7 -7.01 4.42 19.64
CA ARG A 7 -8.11 4.33 20.61
C ARG A 7 -7.70 3.54 21.85
N TRP A 8 -6.87 2.51 21.69
CA TRP A 8 -6.32 1.73 22.80
C TRP A 8 -5.21 2.49 23.56
N TYR A 9 -4.25 3.10 22.85
CA TYR A 9 -3.13 3.84 23.45
C TYR A 9 -3.55 5.05 24.30
N LYS A 10 -4.67 5.70 23.99
CA LYS A 10 -5.20 6.82 24.81
C LYS A 10 -5.68 6.41 26.20
N SER A 11 -5.81 5.12 26.50
CA SER A 11 -6.31 4.63 27.79
C SER A 11 -5.23 4.51 28.87
N ASP A 12 -3.96 4.37 28.50
CA ASP A 12 -2.86 4.10 29.44
C ASP A 12 -1.76 5.15 29.30
N SER A 13 -1.90 6.26 30.02
CA SER A 13 -0.81 7.22 30.19
C SER A 13 -0.49 7.40 31.67
N ASN A 14 0.36 6.52 32.21
CA ASN A 14 1.34 6.94 33.20
C ASN A 14 2.54 5.99 33.29
N SER A 15 3.74 6.60 33.23
CA SER A 15 5.08 6.08 33.54
C SER A 15 5.58 4.79 32.86
N GLU A 16 6.36 4.94 31.77
CA GLU A 16 7.59 4.17 31.43
C GLU A 16 8.06 4.50 29.99
N VAL A 17 8.36 5.77 29.69
CA VAL A 17 8.83 6.18 28.33
C VAL A 17 10.36 6.09 28.20
N GLN A 18 11.07 5.57 29.21
CA GLN A 18 12.52 5.43 29.14
C GLN A 18 12.94 4.15 28.40
N SER A 19 13.42 4.36 27.18
CA SER A 19 14.53 3.64 26.53
C SER A 19 14.23 2.44 25.61
N LEU A 20 13.08 2.37 24.93
CA LEU A 20 13.08 1.71 23.60
C LEU A 20 13.87 2.54 22.58
N THR A 21 14.04 3.84 22.81
CA THR A 21 14.76 4.75 21.92
C THR A 21 16.25 4.38 21.75
N SER A 22 16.87 3.72 22.72
CA SER A 22 18.27 3.28 22.64
C SER A 22 18.49 2.10 21.69
N LEU A 23 17.48 1.26 21.42
CA LEU A 23 17.55 0.23 20.36
C LEU A 23 17.65 0.84 18.96
N TYR A 24 17.35 2.14 18.84
CA TYR A 24 17.34 2.89 17.60
C TYR A 24 18.52 3.87 17.51
N GLU A 25 19.68 3.54 18.11
CA GLU A 25 20.90 4.33 17.95
C GLU A 25 21.22 4.58 16.46
N GLY A 26 21.38 5.86 16.09
CA GLY A 26 21.62 6.32 14.73
C GLY A 26 20.40 6.97 14.06
N ASP A 27 20.65 8.00 13.24
CA ASP A 27 19.60 8.57 12.39
C ASP A 27 19.28 7.60 11.26
N ARG A 28 18.08 7.00 11.31
CA ARG A 28 17.59 6.10 10.27
C ARG A 28 17.08 6.86 9.04
N GLY A 29 17.02 8.19 9.05
CA GLY A 29 16.48 9.03 7.98
C GLY A 29 14.94 8.98 7.89
N ILE A 30 14.25 8.59 8.97
CA ILE A 30 12.78 8.39 9.00
C ILE A 30 12.03 9.72 9.16
N ARG A 31 12.73 10.79 9.57
CA ARG A 31 12.13 12.11 9.77
C ARG A 31 11.72 12.78 8.47
N ASP A 32 12.41 12.46 7.37
CA ASP A 32 12.23 13.09 6.05
C ASP A 32 11.32 12.27 5.13
N LEU A 33 10.29 11.62 5.70
CA LEU A 33 9.30 10.83 4.97
C LEU A 33 8.08 11.65 4.50
N HIS A 34 8.20 12.97 4.39
CA HIS A 34 7.08 13.84 4.05
C HIS A 34 6.86 13.98 2.53
N ASP A 35 7.93 13.89 1.75
CA ASP A 35 7.87 13.98 0.29
C ASP A 35 7.40 12.66 -0.34
N ASN A 36 6.47 12.75 -1.28
CA ASN A 36 5.98 11.58 -2.04
C ASN A 36 6.53 11.62 -3.46
N ASP A 37 7.86 11.65 -3.53
CA ASP A 37 8.71 11.85 -4.70
C ASP A 37 8.90 10.58 -5.54
N ALA A 38 8.66 9.40 -4.98
CA ALA A 38 8.81 8.13 -5.68
C ALA A 38 7.48 7.49 -6.07
N GLU A 39 7.49 6.84 -7.23
CA GLU A 39 6.36 6.07 -7.76
C GLU A 39 6.62 4.56 -7.65
N LEU A 40 5.64 3.84 -7.13
CA LEU A 40 5.60 2.39 -7.06
C LEU A 40 4.38 1.88 -7.85
N ARG A 41 4.65 1.11 -8.90
CA ARG A 41 3.64 0.46 -9.74
C ARG A 41 3.50 -0.99 -9.28
N LEU A 42 2.26 -1.39 -9.01
CA LEU A 42 1.89 -2.72 -8.55
C LEU A 42 0.77 -3.26 -9.41
N TRP A 43 0.67 -4.57 -9.50
CA TRP A 43 -0.52 -5.25 -9.98
C TRP A 43 -1.08 -6.08 -8.83
N LEU A 44 -2.36 -5.91 -8.55
CA LEU A 44 -3.05 -6.51 -7.42
C LEU A 44 -4.06 -7.55 -7.95
N PRO A 45 -4.09 -8.76 -7.38
CA PRO A 45 -5.19 -9.68 -7.61
C PRO A 45 -6.51 -9.03 -7.18
N GLU A 46 -7.60 -9.31 -7.89
CA GLU A 46 -8.92 -8.79 -7.59
C GLU A 46 -9.36 -9.02 -6.13
N PRO A 47 -9.16 -10.22 -5.51
CA PRO A 47 -9.51 -10.41 -4.10
C PRO A 47 -8.76 -9.45 -3.15
N LEU A 48 -7.50 -9.16 -3.47
CA LEU A 48 -6.69 -8.21 -2.71
C LEU A 48 -7.23 -6.78 -2.88
N ARG A 49 -7.63 -6.39 -4.10
CA ARG A 49 -8.24 -5.08 -4.34
C ARG A 49 -9.54 -4.94 -3.56
N LEU A 50 -10.41 -5.95 -3.57
CA LEU A 50 -11.67 -5.93 -2.84
C LEU A 50 -11.43 -5.77 -1.33
N ALA A 51 -10.49 -6.54 -0.76
CA ALA A 51 -10.12 -6.43 0.64
C ALA A 51 -9.55 -5.04 1.01
N LEU A 52 -8.70 -4.47 0.16
CA LEU A 52 -8.17 -3.12 0.34
C LEU A 52 -9.28 -2.07 0.32
N ASN A 53 -10.21 -2.13 -0.64
CA ASN A 53 -11.33 -1.20 -0.78
C ASN A 53 -12.26 -1.26 0.43
N GLN A 54 -12.61 -2.47 0.89
CA GLN A 54 -13.42 -2.68 2.08
C GLN A 54 -12.72 -2.11 3.32
N THR A 55 -11.45 -2.46 3.53
CA THR A 55 -10.69 -2.01 4.70
C THR A 55 -10.56 -0.50 4.77
N THR A 56 -10.30 0.16 3.64
CA THR A 56 -10.12 1.61 3.58
C THR A 56 -11.43 2.36 3.79
N ARG A 57 -12.54 1.81 3.29
CA ARG A 57 -13.90 2.29 3.56
C ARG A 57 -14.23 2.23 5.06
N GLU A 58 -14.02 1.08 5.70
CA GLU A 58 -14.27 0.90 7.14
C GLU A 58 -13.43 1.82 8.01
N LEU A 59 -12.16 2.02 7.65
CA LEU A 59 -11.25 2.91 8.39
C LEU A 59 -11.45 4.39 8.06
N GLN A 60 -12.29 4.71 7.07
CA GLN A 60 -12.51 6.05 6.53
C GLN A 60 -11.17 6.73 6.17
N THR A 61 -10.38 6.07 5.34
CA THR A 61 -9.09 6.56 4.87
C THR A 61 -8.96 6.31 3.37
N THR A 62 -8.09 7.05 2.69
CA THR A 62 -7.75 6.77 1.29
C THR A 62 -6.82 5.55 1.20
N GLU A 63 -6.92 4.79 0.11
CA GLU A 63 -5.99 3.69 -0.21
C GLU A 63 -4.52 4.12 -0.17
N SER A 64 -4.18 5.22 -0.83
CA SER A 64 -2.81 5.74 -0.86
C SER A 64 -2.26 6.07 0.53
N LYS A 65 -3.08 6.64 1.41
CA LYS A 65 -2.69 6.87 2.82
C LYS A 65 -2.52 5.55 3.55
N TYR A 66 -3.45 4.62 3.41
CA TYR A 66 -3.38 3.32 4.09
C TYR A 66 -2.12 2.55 3.69
N LEU A 67 -1.84 2.45 2.39
CA LEU A 67 -0.69 1.71 1.88
C LEU A 67 0.63 2.33 2.33
N ARG A 68 0.75 3.67 2.35
CA ARG A 68 1.94 4.34 2.91
C ARG A 68 2.13 4.04 4.39
N GLU A 69 1.06 4.13 5.18
CA GLU A 69 1.10 3.76 6.61
C GLU A 69 1.49 2.29 6.79
N PHE A 70 0.90 1.38 6.00
CA PHE A 70 1.20 -0.05 6.04
C PHE A 70 2.66 -0.35 5.71
N LEU A 71 3.19 0.18 4.61
CA LEU A 71 4.58 -0.05 4.21
C LEU A 71 5.56 0.53 5.23
N THR A 72 5.21 1.66 5.84
CA THR A 72 6.01 2.26 6.93
C THR A 72 6.03 1.36 8.17
N VAL A 73 4.87 0.80 8.54
CA VAL A 73 4.77 -0.16 9.64
C VAL A 73 5.54 -1.44 9.32
N TYR A 74 5.48 -1.92 8.08
CA TYR A 74 6.20 -3.11 7.64
C TYR A 74 7.73 -2.93 7.77
N LEU A 75 8.26 -1.77 7.40
CA LEU A 75 9.71 -1.50 7.45
C LEU A 75 10.21 -1.09 8.84
N TYR A 76 9.48 -0.21 9.52
CA TYR A 76 9.97 0.49 10.70
C TYR A 76 9.19 0.16 11.97
N GLY A 77 8.11 -0.61 11.85
CA GLY A 77 7.26 -1.02 12.97
C GLY A 77 6.18 -0.01 13.33
N VAL A 78 5.22 -0.49 14.14
CA VAL A 78 4.09 0.32 14.62
C VAL A 78 4.53 1.45 15.55
N HIS A 79 5.59 1.23 16.34
CA HIS A 79 6.09 2.23 17.27
C HIS A 79 6.51 3.53 16.55
N GLU A 80 7.19 3.40 15.41
CA GLU A 80 7.69 4.55 14.64
C GLU A 80 6.55 5.39 14.05
N ILE A 81 5.49 4.76 13.56
CA ILE A 81 4.37 5.49 12.99
C ILE A 81 3.56 6.24 14.07
N LEU A 82 3.47 5.66 15.28
CA LEU A 82 2.86 6.34 16.43
C LEU A 82 3.69 7.55 16.86
N ARG A 83 5.01 7.41 16.91
CA ARG A 83 5.95 8.51 17.22
C ARG A 83 5.87 9.63 16.18
N MET A 84 5.84 9.29 14.89
CA MET A 84 5.67 10.27 13.80
C MET A 84 4.35 11.04 13.93
N ASN A 85 3.25 10.34 14.25
CA ASN A 85 1.95 10.96 14.42
C ASN A 85 1.87 11.88 15.65
N ALA A 86 2.47 11.46 16.77
CA ALA A 86 2.52 12.25 18.01
C ALA A 86 3.32 13.55 17.81
N ASN A 87 4.49 13.45 17.17
CA ASN A 87 5.41 14.57 16.98
C ASN A 87 5.17 15.38 15.69
N LYS A 88 4.21 14.97 14.86
CA LYS A 88 3.93 15.57 13.53
C LYS A 88 5.19 15.64 12.65
N THR A 89 5.86 14.50 12.51
CA THR A 89 7.07 14.33 11.68
C THR A 89 6.86 13.25 10.61
N GLY A 90 7.80 13.12 9.66
CA GLY A 90 7.75 12.10 8.61
C GLY A 90 6.45 12.17 7.81
N LEU A 91 5.74 11.04 7.72
CA LEU A 91 4.46 10.93 7.00
C LEU A 91 3.35 11.88 7.50
N TYR A 92 3.45 12.37 8.73
CA TYR A 92 2.45 13.26 9.35
C TYR A 92 2.96 14.68 9.54
N PHE A 93 4.08 15.03 8.90
CA PHE A 93 4.56 16.39 8.86
C PHE A 93 3.51 17.29 8.22
N VAL A 94 3.22 18.41 8.88
CA VAL A 94 2.36 19.47 8.35
C VAL A 94 3.26 20.68 8.20
N PRO A 95 3.53 21.15 6.97
CA PRO A 95 4.36 22.34 6.78
C PRO A 95 3.69 23.53 7.47
N PRO A 96 4.46 24.45 8.08
CA PRO A 96 3.91 25.69 8.58
C PRO A 96 3.18 26.42 7.45
N PRO A 97 2.08 27.14 7.74
CA PRO A 97 1.36 27.88 6.71
C PRO A 97 2.36 28.81 6.00
N PRO A 98 2.37 28.84 4.66
CA PRO A 98 3.21 29.78 3.95
C PRO A 98 2.87 31.20 4.42
N PRO A 99 3.84 32.13 4.43
CA PRO A 99 3.53 33.55 4.59
C PRO A 99 2.44 33.95 3.58
N PRO A 100 1.59 34.93 3.90
CA PRO A 100 0.51 35.36 3.01
C PRO A 100 1.11 35.87 1.70
N ASP A 101 1.10 35.02 0.69
CA ASP A 101 1.62 35.29 -0.64
C ASP A 101 0.41 35.43 -1.58
N PRO A 102 0.19 36.60 -2.20
CA PRO A 102 -0.99 36.85 -3.03
C PRO A 102 -1.06 35.97 -4.31
N ASP A 103 0.05 35.31 -4.68
CA ASP A 103 0.17 34.54 -5.93
C ASP A 103 0.40 33.02 -5.73
N ALA A 104 0.33 32.51 -4.49
CA ALA A 104 0.59 31.10 -4.22
C ALA A 104 -0.62 30.21 -4.53
N ASP A 105 -0.72 29.76 -5.79
CA ASP A 105 -1.52 28.61 -6.20
C ASP A 105 -0.94 27.35 -5.55
N SER A 106 -1.28 27.11 -4.28
CA SER A 106 -0.83 25.97 -3.48
C SER A 106 -1.43 24.67 -4.03
N GLY A 107 -0.80 24.14 -5.08
CA GLY A 107 -1.10 22.86 -5.69
C GLY A 107 -0.80 21.68 -4.76
N ILE A 108 -1.55 21.54 -3.67
CA ILE A 108 -1.59 20.31 -2.90
C ILE A 108 -2.24 19.25 -3.78
N ARG A 109 -1.41 18.51 -4.52
CA ARG A 109 -1.83 17.42 -5.40
C ARG A 109 -2.20 16.21 -4.56
N TYR A 110 -3.39 16.23 -3.96
CA TYR A 110 -4.03 15.00 -3.53
C TYR A 110 -4.28 14.14 -4.77
N SER A 111 -3.60 13.00 -4.88
CA SER A 111 -3.91 12.01 -5.90
C SER A 111 -5.33 11.47 -5.66
N LYS A 112 -6.32 12.10 -6.29
CA LYS A 112 -7.68 11.55 -6.50
C LYS A 112 -7.74 10.71 -7.78
N ALA A 113 -6.60 10.18 -8.24
CA ALA A 113 -6.59 9.34 -9.44
C ALA A 113 -7.31 8.02 -9.12
N PRO A 114 -8.28 7.59 -9.95
CA PRO A 114 -8.86 6.26 -9.82
C PRO A 114 -7.72 5.25 -9.93
N MET A 115 -7.55 4.42 -8.91
CA MET A 115 -6.44 3.48 -8.86
C MET A 115 -6.69 2.24 -9.73
N SER A 116 -7.82 2.11 -10.46
CA SER A 116 -8.23 0.85 -11.10
C SER A 116 -8.12 0.89 -12.62
N GLU A 117 -7.16 0.14 -13.16
CA GLU A 117 -7.01 -0.11 -14.59
C GLU A 117 -6.70 -1.60 -14.80
N VAL A 118 -7.18 -2.19 -15.89
CA VAL A 118 -6.92 -3.60 -16.24
C VAL A 118 -5.76 -3.66 -17.22
N ILE A 119 -4.78 -4.51 -16.95
CA ILE A 119 -3.60 -4.68 -17.81
C ILE A 119 -3.89 -5.79 -18.84
N PRO A 120 -3.83 -5.51 -20.16
CA PRO A 120 -4.00 -6.54 -21.18
C PRO A 120 -3.02 -7.69 -20.99
N GLY A 121 -3.49 -8.94 -21.07
CA GLY A 121 -2.65 -10.14 -20.99
C GLY A 121 -2.34 -10.67 -19.58
N LEU A 122 -2.60 -9.90 -18.51
CA LEU A 122 -2.50 -10.40 -17.13
C LEU A 122 -3.77 -11.13 -16.64
N GLY A 123 -4.84 -11.10 -17.43
CA GLY A 123 -6.15 -11.66 -17.07
C GLY A 123 -7.09 -10.62 -16.46
N LYS A 124 -8.40 -10.87 -16.57
CA LYS A 124 -9.46 -9.92 -16.18
C LYS A 124 -9.49 -9.59 -14.68
N ASN A 125 -8.81 -10.41 -13.86
CA ASN A 125 -8.86 -10.34 -12.39
C ASN A 125 -7.58 -9.75 -11.80
N ILE A 126 -6.80 -9.01 -12.60
CA ILE A 126 -5.60 -8.30 -12.16
C ILE A 126 -5.73 -6.81 -12.44
N ILE A 127 -5.51 -6.01 -11.41
CA ILE A 127 -5.79 -4.58 -11.39
C ILE A 127 -4.49 -3.83 -11.14
N ALA A 128 -4.12 -2.91 -12.02
CA ALA A 128 -2.98 -2.02 -11.83
C ALA A 128 -3.21 -1.12 -10.60
N CYS A 129 -2.14 -0.74 -9.91
CA CYS A 129 -2.17 0.19 -8.79
C CYS A 129 -0.90 1.04 -8.82
N LYS A 130 -1.06 2.36 -8.77
CA LYS A 130 0.03 3.33 -8.79
C LYS A 130 0.05 4.10 -7.49
N LEU A 131 1.09 3.89 -6.70
CA LEU A 131 1.27 4.50 -5.38
C LEU A 131 2.43 5.51 -5.44
N ARG A 132 2.19 6.74 -5.02
CA ARG A 132 3.27 7.69 -4.71
C ARG A 132 3.60 7.63 -3.23
N LEU A 133 4.89 7.51 -2.92
CA LEU A 133 5.41 7.38 -1.56
C LEU A 133 6.83 7.98 -1.46
N PRO A 134 7.37 8.17 -0.25
CA PRO A 134 8.75 8.61 -0.07
C PRO A 134 9.76 7.66 -0.72
N SER A 135 10.74 8.22 -1.44
CA SER A 135 11.83 7.51 -2.10
C SER A 135 12.58 6.59 -1.15
N LYS A 136 12.79 7.01 0.09
CA LYS A 136 13.38 6.18 1.13
C LYS A 136 12.58 4.91 1.41
N ILE A 137 11.26 4.99 1.56
CA ILE A 137 10.42 3.80 1.77
C ILE A 137 10.52 2.87 0.56
N LYS A 138 10.51 3.41 -0.68
CA LYS A 138 10.69 2.59 -1.88
C LYS A 138 12.05 1.88 -1.89
N ALA A 139 13.12 2.61 -1.58
CA ALA A 139 14.48 2.07 -1.55
C ALA A 139 14.66 1.00 -0.48
N ASP A 140 14.12 1.21 0.72
CA ASP A 140 14.23 0.26 1.83
C ASP A 140 13.42 -1.02 1.54
N ILE A 141 12.26 -0.94 0.88
CA ILE A 141 11.52 -2.13 0.41
C ILE A 141 12.28 -2.82 -0.72
N GLN A 142 12.86 -2.07 -1.66
CA GLN A 142 13.65 -2.64 -2.75
C GLN A 142 14.81 -3.47 -2.19
N LYS A 143 15.51 -2.94 -1.18
CA LYS A 143 16.58 -3.68 -0.49
C LYS A 143 16.08 -5.01 0.09
N LEU A 144 14.93 -5.03 0.76
CA LEU A 144 14.35 -6.28 1.29
C LEU A 144 13.92 -7.25 0.18
N ALA A 145 13.46 -6.73 -0.96
CA ALA A 145 13.10 -7.53 -2.12
C ALA A 145 14.36 -8.18 -2.76
N ASP A 146 15.43 -7.40 -2.89
CA ASP A 146 16.72 -7.83 -3.44
C ASP A 146 17.36 -8.92 -2.57
N GLU A 147 17.31 -8.76 -1.23
CA GLU A 147 17.79 -9.77 -0.27
C GLU A 147 17.06 -11.13 -0.42
N ARG A 148 15.84 -11.14 -0.95
CA ARG A 148 15.06 -12.36 -1.23
C ARG A 148 15.10 -12.79 -2.70
N GLY A 149 15.83 -12.06 -3.55
CA GLY A 149 15.88 -12.33 -5.00
C GLY A 149 14.54 -12.16 -5.71
N LEU A 150 13.66 -11.29 -5.22
CA LEU A 150 12.33 -11.06 -5.77
C LEU A 150 12.23 -9.66 -6.41
N PRO A 151 11.55 -9.51 -7.57
CA PRO A 151 11.20 -8.20 -8.09
C PRO A 151 10.34 -7.41 -7.10
N LEU A 152 10.57 -6.10 -6.98
CA LEU A 152 9.89 -5.22 -6.01
C LEU A 152 8.36 -5.34 -6.05
N GLY A 153 7.77 -5.32 -7.25
CA GLY A 153 6.31 -5.43 -7.41
C GLY A 153 5.76 -6.77 -6.91
N ARG A 154 6.51 -7.87 -7.09
CA ARG A 154 6.15 -9.19 -6.56
C ARG A 154 6.27 -9.23 -5.05
N PHE A 155 7.37 -8.74 -4.50
CA PHE A 155 7.60 -8.68 -3.07
C PHE A 155 6.49 -7.88 -2.36
N VAL A 156 6.16 -6.69 -2.86
CA VAL A 156 5.09 -5.86 -2.28
C VAL A 156 3.72 -6.51 -2.39
N ARG A 157 3.42 -7.20 -3.50
CA ARG A 157 2.17 -7.96 -3.63
C ARG A 157 2.08 -9.07 -2.59
N GLU A 158 3.14 -9.84 -2.37
CA GLU A 158 3.15 -10.93 -1.40
C GLU A 158 2.89 -10.44 0.02
N ILE A 159 3.54 -9.34 0.45
CA ILE A 159 3.30 -8.76 1.78
C ILE A 159 1.88 -8.22 1.93
N LEU A 160 1.32 -7.62 0.87
CA LEU A 160 -0.05 -7.10 0.90
C LEU A 160 -1.06 -8.23 1.02
N VAL A 161 -0.84 -9.34 0.31
CA VAL A 161 -1.76 -10.47 0.41
C VAL A 161 -1.69 -11.12 1.78
N GLN A 162 -0.50 -11.33 2.33
CA GLN A 162 -0.36 -11.84 3.69
C GLN A 162 -1.05 -10.93 4.70
N HIS A 163 -0.97 -9.61 4.52
CA HIS A 163 -1.62 -8.65 5.40
C HIS A 163 -3.15 -8.65 5.30
N PHE A 164 -3.72 -8.70 4.09
CA PHE A 164 -5.16 -8.57 3.91
C PHE A 164 -5.93 -9.91 3.93
N LEU A 165 -5.33 -10.97 3.41
CA LEU A 165 -5.97 -12.28 3.26
C LEU A 165 -5.39 -13.33 4.21
N GLY A 166 -4.31 -13.00 4.94
CA GLY A 166 -3.64 -13.90 5.86
C GLY A 166 -2.68 -14.87 5.16
N HIS A 167 -1.91 -15.59 5.97
CA HIS A 167 -0.90 -16.55 5.48
C HIS A 167 -1.51 -17.84 4.91
N THR A 168 -2.77 -18.15 5.23
CA THR A 168 -3.45 -19.40 4.84
C THR A 168 -4.08 -19.35 3.45
N VAL A 169 -4.38 -18.14 2.95
CA VAL A 169 -4.97 -17.92 1.62
C VAL A 169 -3.91 -17.98 0.51
N TRP A 170 -2.63 -18.15 0.89
CA TRP A 170 -1.49 -18.16 -0.02
C TRP A 170 -0.68 -19.48 -0.04
N PRO A 171 -1.27 -20.68 -0.23
CA PRO A 171 -0.46 -21.90 -0.17
C PRO A 171 0.47 -22.07 -1.38
N ASP A 172 0.02 -21.85 -2.63
CA ASP A 172 0.83 -22.31 -3.80
C ASP A 172 0.53 -21.66 -5.18
N ARG A 173 -0.23 -20.55 -5.29
CA ARG A 173 -0.79 -20.12 -6.59
C ARG A 173 -0.32 -18.76 -7.11
N PHE A 174 0.93 -18.70 -7.51
CA PHE A 174 1.24 -18.19 -8.85
C PHE A 174 2.20 -19.21 -9.46
N VAL A 175 1.64 -20.25 -10.07
CA VAL A 175 2.37 -21.04 -11.08
C VAL A 175 3.02 -20.00 -11.97
N HIS A 176 4.35 -20.01 -12.05
CA HIS A 176 5.11 -19.12 -12.90
C HIS A 176 4.52 -19.22 -14.32
N LEU A 177 3.71 -18.24 -14.69
CA LEU A 177 3.31 -18.00 -16.07
C LEU A 177 4.27 -16.93 -16.56
N PRO A 178 5.38 -17.32 -17.24
CA PRO A 178 6.47 -16.41 -17.54
C PRO A 178 6.00 -15.23 -18.40
N GLU A 179 4.98 -15.45 -19.23
CA GLU A 179 4.37 -14.44 -20.06
C GLU A 179 3.62 -13.37 -19.25
N GLN A 180 2.82 -13.76 -18.27
CA GLN A 180 2.13 -12.82 -17.38
C GLN A 180 3.11 -12.03 -16.51
N GLN A 181 4.18 -12.69 -16.06
CA GLN A 181 5.25 -12.04 -15.31
C GLN A 181 6.00 -11.02 -16.18
N ARG A 182 6.26 -11.33 -17.46
CA ARG A 182 6.91 -10.39 -18.39
C ARG A 182 6.08 -9.14 -18.61
N ILE A 183 4.78 -9.28 -18.89
CA ILE A 183 3.87 -8.13 -19.07
C ILE A 183 3.78 -7.31 -17.77
N ALA A 184 3.75 -7.98 -16.61
CA ALA A 184 3.80 -7.34 -15.31
C ALA A 184 5.08 -6.52 -15.12
N ASP A 185 6.23 -7.08 -15.48
CA ASP A 185 7.53 -6.42 -15.35
C ASP A 185 7.61 -5.22 -16.31
N ASP A 186 7.14 -5.38 -17.55
CA ASP A 186 7.05 -4.30 -18.54
C ASP A 186 6.20 -3.13 -18.01
N TRP A 187 5.09 -3.41 -17.33
CA TRP A 187 4.27 -2.39 -16.69
C TRP A 187 4.99 -1.67 -15.55
N VAL A 188 5.60 -2.47 -14.65
CA VAL A 188 6.31 -1.98 -13.47
C VAL A 188 7.46 -1.08 -13.87
N GLU A 189 8.15 -1.44 -14.95
CA GLU A 189 9.26 -0.69 -15.55
C GLU A 189 8.78 0.47 -16.45
N GLY A 190 7.48 0.57 -16.72
CA GLY A 190 6.89 1.64 -17.53
C GLY A 190 7.12 1.52 -19.03
N ARG A 191 7.43 0.32 -19.52
CA ARG A 191 7.49 0.01 -20.96
C ARG A 191 6.11 -0.04 -21.61
N ILE A 192 5.05 -0.25 -20.83
CA ILE A 192 3.65 -0.26 -21.26
C ILE A 192 2.76 0.57 -20.31
N GLU A 193 1.70 1.18 -20.85
CA GLU A 193 0.62 1.86 -20.09
C GLU A 193 -0.72 1.13 -20.27
N ALA A 194 -1.72 1.39 -19.40
CA ALA A 194 -2.96 0.61 -19.43
C ALA A 194 -3.89 1.14 -20.48
N ASP A 195 -4.59 0.20 -21.09
CA ASP A 195 -5.72 0.50 -21.94
C ASP A 195 -6.95 0.69 -21.02
N CYS A 196 -7.39 1.94 -20.85
CA CYS A 196 -8.55 2.31 -20.04
C CYS A 196 -9.85 1.82 -20.69
N ARG A 197 -10.19 0.55 -20.52
CA ARG A 197 -11.55 0.07 -20.80
C ARG A 197 -12.41 0.32 -19.57
N LEU A 198 -13.24 1.36 -19.64
CA LEU A 198 -14.31 1.62 -18.68
C LEU A 198 -15.20 0.37 -18.58
N TYR A 199 -15.10 -0.36 -17.46
CA TYR A 199 -16.03 -1.43 -17.15
C TYR A 199 -17.39 -0.81 -16.81
N GLY A 200 -18.24 -0.68 -17.83
CA GLY A 200 -19.68 -0.70 -17.63
C GLY A 200 -20.09 -2.06 -17.08
N GLN A 201 -21.05 -2.04 -16.15
CA GLN A 201 -21.85 -3.16 -15.63
C GLN A 201 -21.47 -4.55 -16.15
N VAL A 202 -20.84 -5.35 -15.29
CA VAL A 202 -20.95 -6.80 -15.43
C VAL A 202 -21.81 -7.27 -14.27
N ASP A 203 -23.08 -7.53 -14.59
CA ASP A 203 -23.99 -8.23 -13.71
C ASP A 203 -23.39 -9.61 -13.40
N PHE A 204 -23.14 -9.87 -12.12
CA PHE A 204 -22.77 -11.18 -11.64
C PHE A 204 -24.03 -12.06 -11.66
N GLU A 205 -24.30 -12.74 -12.77
CA GLU A 205 -25.08 -13.97 -12.72
C GLU A 205 -24.23 -15.03 -12.00
N ILE A 206 -24.50 -15.19 -10.71
CA ILE A 206 -24.00 -16.31 -9.93
C ILE A 206 -24.74 -17.55 -10.42
N GLU A 207 -24.19 -18.25 -11.42
CA GLU A 207 -24.57 -19.63 -11.69
C GLU A 207 -24.01 -20.50 -10.55
N THR A 208 -24.79 -20.68 -9.49
CA THR A 208 -24.60 -21.80 -8.55
C THR A 208 -24.91 -23.11 -9.28
N PRO A 209 -23.97 -24.07 -9.40
CA PRO A 209 -24.36 -25.44 -9.63
C PRO A 209 -24.86 -25.98 -8.29
N ILE A 210 -26.18 -26.16 -8.17
CA ILE A 210 -26.76 -26.96 -7.10
C ILE A 210 -26.34 -28.41 -7.39
N ALA A 211 -25.30 -28.89 -6.70
CA ALA A 211 -25.00 -30.30 -6.64
C ALA A 211 -26.08 -30.97 -5.78
N SER A 212 -27.08 -31.59 -6.42
CA SER A 212 -27.98 -32.54 -5.77
C SER A 212 -27.18 -33.78 -5.38
N TYR A 213 -26.96 -33.99 -4.08
CA TYR A 213 -26.57 -35.29 -3.57
C TYR A 213 -27.84 -36.07 -3.23
N ASP A 214 -28.13 -37.09 -4.03
CA ASP A 214 -29.00 -38.20 -3.63
C ASP A 214 -28.18 -39.20 -2.81
N TRP A 215 -28.59 -39.42 -1.56
CA TRP A 215 -28.28 -40.62 -0.78
C TRP A 215 -29.54 -41.04 -0.02
#